data_AF-A0A1G8FI63-F1
#
_entry.id   AF-A0A1G8FI63-F1
#
_cell.length_a   1.000
_cell.length_b   1.000
_cell.length_c   1.000
_cell.angle_alpha   90.00
_cell.angle_beta   90.00
_cell.angle_gamma   90.00
#
_symmetry.space_group_name_H-M   'P 1'
#
loop_
_entity.id
_entity.type
_entity.pdbx_description
1 polymer ?
#
loop_
_entity_poly.entity_id
_entity_poly.type
_entity_poly.pdbx_seq_one_letter_code
_entity_poly.pdbx_strand_id
1 'polypeptide(L)'
;MGETQPPANWPGLEPERDGVVYSPQKILNIAGALREAMKPISGEGYGQRQGSVADFDAYGNLSDMRAHLKSVDRIEGIKTFVDTLATSHQEFATVYGQVLENFQIAISLIEAGAGNYQVTNTANGQEA
;
A
#
# COMPACT_ATOMS: atom_id res chain seq x y z
N MET A 1 -24.56 11.86 -15.26
CA MET A 1 -23.87 10.59 -15.53
C MET A 1 -24.86 9.51 -15.14
N GLY A 2 -25.24 8.65 -16.09
CA GLY A 2 -26.32 7.67 -15.87
C GLY A 2 -25.89 6.62 -14.87
N GLU A 3 -26.71 6.41 -13.84
CA GLU A 3 -26.60 5.27 -12.94
C GLU A 3 -26.70 4.00 -13.80
N THR A 4 -25.62 3.24 -13.88
CA THR A 4 -25.63 1.92 -14.53
C THR A 4 -26.52 1.02 -13.68
N GLN A 5 -27.76 0.80 -14.14
CA GLN A 5 -28.63 -0.19 -13.52
C GLN A 5 -27.95 -1.56 -13.60
N PRO A 6 -27.89 -2.32 -12.49
CA PRO A 6 -27.41 -3.69 -12.53
C PRO A 6 -28.27 -4.51 -13.51
N PRO A 7 -27.70 -5.56 -14.14
CA PRO A 7 -28.43 -6.45 -15.05
C PRO A 7 -29.76 -6.91 -14.43
N ALA A 8 -30.83 -7.01 -15.24
CA ALA A 8 -32.17 -7.38 -14.78
C ALA A 8 -32.23 -8.75 -14.08
N ASN A 9 -31.21 -9.58 -14.28
CA ASN A 9 -31.00 -10.90 -13.72
C ASN A 9 -29.84 -10.95 -12.71
N TRP A 10 -29.33 -9.80 -12.25
CA TRP A 10 -28.39 -9.76 -11.14
C TRP A 10 -29.14 -10.17 -9.88
N PRO A 11 -28.87 -11.35 -9.29
CA PRO A 11 -29.45 -11.69 -8.01
C PRO A 11 -28.84 -10.69 -7.04
N GLY A 12 -29.62 -9.72 -6.56
CA GLY A 12 -29.15 -8.71 -5.62
C GLY A 12 -28.33 -9.38 -4.50
N LEU A 13 -27.34 -8.67 -3.96
CA LEU A 13 -26.64 -9.13 -2.77
C LEU A 13 -27.69 -9.36 -1.68
N GLU A 14 -27.95 -10.63 -1.36
CA GLU A 14 -28.89 -11.04 -0.33
C GLU A 14 -28.03 -11.59 0.82
N PRO A 15 -27.81 -10.82 1.89
CA PRO A 15 -26.93 -11.22 2.99
C PRO A 15 -27.28 -12.60 3.58
N GLU A 16 -28.56 -12.94 3.57
CA GLU A 16 -29.13 -14.20 4.07
C GLU A 16 -28.90 -15.38 3.13
N ARG A 17 -28.99 -15.16 1.80
CA ARG A 17 -28.75 -16.18 0.77
C ARG A 17 -27.25 -16.49 0.63
N ASP A 18 -26.45 -15.43 0.64
CA ASP A 18 -25.02 -15.53 0.36
C ASP A 18 -24.20 -15.84 1.63
N GLY A 19 -24.85 -15.92 2.79
CA GLY A 19 -24.23 -16.23 4.08
C GLY A 19 -23.19 -15.20 4.52
N VAL A 20 -23.13 -14.05 3.85
CA VAL A 20 -22.12 -13.03 4.10
C VAL A 20 -22.65 -12.07 5.16
N VAL A 21 -22.42 -12.43 6.43
CA VAL A 21 -22.65 -11.53 7.56
C VAL A 21 -21.51 -10.50 7.61
N TYR A 22 -21.64 -9.44 6.82
CA TYR A 22 -20.75 -8.28 6.89
C TYR A 22 -21.03 -7.51 8.18
N SER A 23 -20.05 -7.42 9.08
CA SER A 23 -20.11 -6.45 10.18
C SER A 23 -19.13 -5.31 9.91
N PRO A 24 -19.52 -4.04 10.12
CA PRO A 24 -18.61 -2.89 10.02
C PRO A 24 -17.32 -3.14 10.80
N GLN A 25 -17.44 -3.73 11.99
CA GLN A 25 -16.31 -4.04 12.86
C GLN A 25 -15.34 -5.06 12.23
N LYS A 26 -15.83 -6.10 11.55
CA LYS A 26 -14.96 -7.05 10.85
C LYS A 26 -14.20 -6.38 9.70
N ILE A 27 -14.85 -5.47 8.97
CA ILE A 27 -14.21 -4.72 7.88
C ILE A 27 -13.13 -3.77 8.44
N LEU A 28 -13.44 -3.06 9.53
CA LEU A 28 -12.46 -2.21 10.22
C LEU A 28 -11.27 -3.02 10.80
N ASN A 29 -11.51 -4.22 11.31
CA ASN A 29 -10.44 -5.10 11.78
C ASN A 29 -9.50 -5.53 10.64
N ILE A 30 -10.03 -5.76 9.43
CA ILE A 30 -9.22 -6.06 8.23
C ILE A 30 -8.36 -4.85 7.85
N ALA A 31 -8.93 -3.65 7.85
CA ALA A 31 -8.18 -2.40 7.62
C ALA A 31 -7.06 -2.21 8.66
N GLY A 32 -7.34 -2.50 9.94
CA GLY A 32 -6.36 -2.48 11.02
C GLY A 32 -5.22 -3.50 10.81
N ALA A 33 -5.55 -4.74 10.47
CA ALA A 33 -4.57 -5.78 10.20
C ALA A 33 -3.68 -5.46 8.99
N LEU A 34 -4.26 -4.89 7.92
CA LEU A 34 -3.52 -4.38 6.76
C LEU A 34 -2.55 -3.26 7.17
N ARG A 35 -3.00 -2.31 8.00
CA ARG A 35 -2.16 -1.22 8.52
C ARG A 35 -0.98 -1.75 9.33
N GLU A 36 -1.20 -2.73 10.21
CA GLU A 36 -0.12 -3.38 10.97
C GLU A 36 0.87 -4.12 10.06
N ALA A 37 0.38 -4.84 9.04
CA ALA A 37 1.21 -5.56 8.09
C ALA A 37 2.08 -4.62 7.22
N MET A 38 1.67 -3.37 7.04
CA MET A 38 2.45 -2.37 6.30
C MET A 38 3.60 -1.75 7.10
N LYS A 39 3.53 -1.73 8.44
CA LYS A 39 4.55 -1.08 9.27
C LYS A 39 5.98 -1.55 8.96
N PRO A 40 6.26 -2.86 8.82
CA PRO A 40 7.60 -3.32 8.46
C PRO A 40 8.09 -2.78 7.10
N ILE A 41 7.19 -2.56 6.15
CA ILE A 41 7.52 -2.04 4.81
C ILE A 41 7.94 -0.57 4.88
N SER A 42 7.21 0.24 5.66
CA SER A 42 7.56 1.66 5.90
C SER A 42 8.73 1.86 6.87
N GLY A 43 9.17 0.80 7.55
CA GLY A 43 10.24 0.85 8.56
C GLY A 43 9.74 1.16 9.98
N GLU A 44 8.42 1.12 10.19
CA GLU A 44 7.76 1.24 11.49
C GLU A 44 7.60 -0.15 12.18
N GLY A 45 7.45 -0.17 13.51
CA GLY A 45 7.16 -1.39 14.28
C GLY A 45 8.33 -1.98 15.10
N TYR A 46 8.06 -3.07 15.83
CA TYR A 46 9.02 -3.82 16.66
C TYR A 46 9.61 -4.99 15.85
N GLY A 47 10.88 -4.89 15.43
CA GLY A 47 11.56 -5.95 14.68
C GLY A 47 12.58 -5.39 13.68
N GLN A 48 13.48 -6.24 13.18
CA GLN A 48 14.54 -5.84 12.26
C GLN A 48 13.97 -5.14 11.02
N ARG A 49 14.45 -3.92 10.75
CA ARG A 49 14.02 -3.06 9.64
C ARG A 49 14.48 -3.55 8.26
N GLN A 50 15.12 -4.72 8.18
CA GLN A 50 15.73 -5.22 6.97
C GLN A 50 14.73 -5.31 5.82
N GLY A 51 15.06 -4.70 4.69
CA GLY A 51 14.20 -4.66 3.50
C GLY A 51 13.06 -3.63 3.55
N SER A 52 12.96 -2.82 4.61
CA SER A 52 12.06 -1.65 4.63
C SER A 52 12.57 -0.51 3.75
N VAL A 53 11.71 0.45 3.44
CA VAL A 53 12.14 1.70 2.76
C VAL A 53 13.22 2.42 3.55
N ALA A 54 13.06 2.53 4.87
CA ALA A 54 14.04 3.19 5.73
C ALA A 54 15.40 2.46 5.74
N ASP A 55 15.41 1.14 5.62
CA ASP A 55 16.62 0.32 5.52
C ASP A 55 17.26 0.43 4.14
N PHE A 56 16.44 0.46 3.09
CA PHE A 56 16.89 0.73 1.74
C PHE A 56 17.51 2.11 1.60
N ASP A 57 16.92 3.16 2.18
CA ASP A 57 17.51 4.50 2.18
C ASP A 57 18.78 4.59 3.04
N ALA A 58 18.84 3.87 4.17
CA ALA A 58 19.99 3.90 5.07
C ALA A 58 21.21 3.17 4.52
N TYR A 59 21.02 2.03 3.85
CA TYR A 59 22.12 1.17 3.38
C TYR A 59 22.27 1.09 1.86
N GLY A 60 21.20 1.40 1.11
CA GLY A 60 21.19 1.45 -0.35
C GLY A 60 21.68 2.77 -0.92
N ASN A 61 21.78 3.82 -0.11
CA ASN A 61 22.30 5.11 -0.55
C ASN A 61 23.82 5.04 -0.79
N LEU A 62 24.19 4.90 -2.07
CA LEU A 62 25.59 4.80 -2.52
C LEU A 62 26.19 6.16 -2.92
N SER A 63 25.66 7.28 -2.41
CA SER A 63 26.09 8.63 -2.80
C SER A 63 27.59 8.88 -2.59
N ASP A 64 28.15 8.49 -1.45
CA ASP A 64 29.57 8.65 -1.13
C ASP A 64 30.46 7.74 -1.99
N MET A 65 30.06 6.49 -2.17
CA MET A 65 30.76 5.53 -3.04
C MET A 65 30.73 5.98 -4.50
N ARG A 66 29.61 6.56 -4.95
CA ARG A 66 29.48 7.19 -6.27
C ARG A 66 30.43 8.36 -6.43
N ALA A 67 30.52 9.25 -5.44
CA ALA A 67 31.42 10.40 -5.50
C ALA A 67 32.87 9.94 -5.60
N HIS A 68 33.24 8.90 -4.85
CA HIS A 68 34.59 8.32 -4.90
C HIS A 68 34.88 7.66 -6.24
N LEU A 69 33.96 6.84 -6.77
CA LEU A 69 34.12 6.16 -8.05
C LEU A 69 34.16 7.14 -9.24
N LYS A 70 33.39 8.23 -9.20
CA LYS A 70 33.45 9.30 -10.21
C LYS A 70 34.74 10.10 -10.16
N SER A 71 35.43 10.15 -9.02
CA SER A 71 36.75 10.80 -8.89
C SER A 71 37.88 10.01 -9.57
N VAL A 72 37.67 8.71 -9.83
CA VAL A 72 38.61 7.86 -10.57
C VAL A 72 38.40 8.07 -12.06
N ASP A 73 39.03 9.11 -12.59
CA ASP A 73 38.68 9.73 -13.88
C ASP A 73 38.99 8.88 -15.14
N ARG A 74 39.40 7.62 -14.99
CA ARG A 74 40.01 6.83 -16.08
C ARG A 74 39.15 5.70 -16.66
N ILE A 75 37.97 5.41 -16.11
CA ILE A 75 37.16 4.26 -16.55
C ILE A 75 35.71 4.71 -16.77
N GLU A 76 35.36 4.96 -18.03
CA GLU A 76 34.02 5.37 -18.45
C GLU A 76 32.94 4.36 -18.03
N GLY A 77 33.26 3.06 -18.06
CA GLY A 77 32.36 2.00 -17.59
C GLY A 77 32.00 2.12 -16.10
N ILE A 78 32.88 2.66 -15.25
CA ILE A 78 32.58 2.90 -13.83
C ILE A 78 31.57 4.05 -13.69
N LYS A 79 31.71 5.11 -14.49
CA LYS A 79 30.76 6.24 -14.48
C LYS A 79 29.35 5.75 -14.85
N THR A 80 29.22 4.98 -15.93
CA THR A 80 27.96 4.38 -16.37
C THR A 80 27.36 3.42 -15.33
N PHE A 81 28.17 2.53 -14.77
CA PHE A 81 27.73 1.58 -13.73
C PHE A 81 27.14 2.30 -12.50
N VAL A 82 27.84 3.33 -12.04
CA VAL A 82 27.44 4.12 -10.86
C VAL A 82 26.18 4.94 -11.12
N ASP A 83 26.02 5.49 -12.32
CA ASP A 83 24.81 6.20 -12.71
C ASP A 83 23.61 5.24 -12.81
N THR A 84 23.80 4.04 -13.37
CA THR A 84 22.77 2.99 -13.38
C THR A 84 22.35 2.60 -11.96
N LEU A 85 23.30 2.42 -11.04
CA LEU A 85 22.99 2.12 -9.63
C LEU A 85 22.17 3.22 -8.95
N ALA A 86 22.48 4.49 -9.23
CA ALA A 86 21.72 5.61 -8.71
C ALA A 86 20.28 5.64 -9.26
N THR A 87 20.12 5.41 -10.56
CA THR A 87 18.81 5.32 -11.21
C THR A 87 18.00 4.16 -10.64
N SER A 88 18.58 2.96 -10.53
CA SER A 88 17.91 1.80 -9.94
C SER A 88 17.49 2.06 -8.49
N HIS A 89 18.33 2.70 -7.69
CA HIS A 89 17.95 3.08 -6.32
C HIS A 89 16.72 4.00 -6.31
N GLN A 90 16.71 5.01 -7.17
CA GLN A 90 15.59 5.94 -7.27
C GLN A 90 14.30 5.26 -7.76
N GLU A 91 14.40 4.34 -8.72
CA GLU A 91 13.27 3.55 -9.19
C GLU A 91 12.71 2.65 -8.09
N PHE A 92 13.56 1.94 -7.35
CA PHE A 92 13.12 1.11 -6.21
C PHE A 92 12.44 1.95 -5.13
N ALA A 93 13.01 3.09 -4.75
CA ALA A 93 12.40 3.99 -3.77
C ALA A 93 11.03 4.49 -4.25
N THR A 94 10.90 4.79 -5.55
CA THR A 94 9.63 5.22 -6.15
C THR A 94 8.58 4.12 -6.09
N VAL A 95 8.93 2.88 -6.46
CA VAL A 95 8.02 1.73 -6.41
C VAL A 95 7.56 1.47 -4.98
N TYR A 96 8.47 1.51 -4.01
CA TYR A 96 8.12 1.39 -2.60
C TYR A 96 7.13 2.46 -2.13
N GLY A 97 7.36 3.72 -2.52
CA GLY A 97 6.44 4.82 -2.22
C GLY A 97 5.05 4.59 -2.81
N GLN A 98 4.97 4.18 -4.09
CA GLN A 98 3.71 3.87 -4.76
C GLN A 98 2.97 2.69 -4.13
N VAL A 99 3.68 1.64 -3.73
CA VAL A 99 3.08 0.48 -3.05
C VAL A 99 2.47 0.92 -1.72
N LEU A 100 3.21 1.69 -0.91
CA LEU A 100 2.71 2.20 0.37
C LEU A 100 1.49 3.12 0.17
N GLU A 101 1.52 4.01 -0.82
CA GLU A 101 0.39 4.89 -1.15
C GLU A 101 -0.84 4.09 -1.59
N ASN A 102 -0.68 3.12 -2.49
CA ASN A 102 -1.78 2.29 -2.97
C ASN A 102 -2.43 1.48 -1.84
N PHE A 103 -1.64 0.94 -0.92
CA PHE A 103 -2.19 0.25 0.23
C PHE A 103 -2.88 1.20 1.22
N GLN A 104 -2.38 2.42 1.42
CA GLN A 104 -3.08 3.44 2.20
C GLN A 104 -4.43 3.78 1.58
N ILE A 105 -4.49 3.98 0.27
CA ILE A 105 -5.74 4.21 -0.47
C ILE A 105 -6.69 3.03 -0.30
N ALA A 106 -6.21 1.80 -0.45
CA ALA A 106 -7.02 0.59 -0.27
C ALA A 106 -7.59 0.49 1.15
N ILE A 107 -6.79 0.78 2.18
CA ILE A 107 -7.24 0.81 3.58
C ILE A 107 -8.32 1.88 3.77
N SER A 108 -8.13 3.09 3.23
CA SER A 108 -9.14 4.15 3.31
C SER A 108 -10.44 3.80 2.60
N LEU A 109 -10.37 3.11 1.46
CA LEU A 109 -11.56 2.61 0.77
C LEU A 109 -12.29 1.54 1.59
N ILE A 110 -11.56 0.66 2.26
CA ILE A 110 -12.12 -0.35 3.18
C ILE A 110 -12.81 0.34 4.37
N GLU A 111 -12.17 1.33 5.00
CA GLU A 111 -12.73 2.10 6.12
C GLU A 111 -13.99 2.87 5.70
N ALA A 112 -13.96 3.52 4.52
CA ALA A 112 -15.12 4.21 3.96
C ALA A 112 -16.27 3.23 3.64
N GLY A 113 -15.95 2.05 3.11
CA GLY A 113 -16.92 0.97 2.88
C GLY A 113 -17.58 0.50 4.18
N ALA A 114 -16.81 0.33 5.25
CA ALA A 114 -17.33 -0.02 6.57
C ALA A 114 -18.28 1.06 7.11
N GLY A 115 -17.90 2.33 7.00
CA GLY A 115 -18.71 3.47 7.44
C GLY A 115 -20.04 3.58 6.67
N ASN A 116 -19.99 3.48 5.34
CA ASN A 116 -21.19 3.51 4.51
C ASN A 116 -22.13 2.35 4.81
N TYR A 117 -21.58 1.14 5.05
CA TYR A 117 -22.37 -0.02 5.44
C TYR A 117 -23.05 0.21 6.81
N GLN A 118 -22.32 0.73 7.80
CA GLN A 118 -22.87 1.05 9.12
C GLN A 118 -24.03 2.04 9.03
N VAL A 119 -23.84 3.15 8.30
CA VAL A 119 -24.89 4.17 8.09
C VAL A 119 -26.12 3.57 7.39
N THR A 120 -25.91 2.75 6.37
CA THR A 120 -27.00 2.08 5.65
C THR A 120 -27.76 1.11 6.55
N ASN A 121 -27.05 0.35 7.39
CA ASN A 121 -27.68 -0.58 8.32
C ASN A 121 -28.52 0.14 9.39
N THR A 122 -27.98 1.24 9.93
CA THR A 122 -28.71 2.13 10.85
C THR A 122 -29.95 2.75 10.19
N ALA A 123 -29.85 3.21 8.94
CA ALA A 123 -30.98 3.76 8.19
C ALA A 123 -32.07 2.72 7.90
N ASN A 124 -31.69 1.45 7.74
CA ASN A 124 -32.61 0.34 7.50
C ASN A 124 -33.24 -0.24 8.79
N GLY A 125 -32.96 0.33 9.96
CA GLY A 125 -33.56 -0.09 11.23
C GLY A 125 -33.08 -1.43 11.77
N GLN A 126 -31.99 -1.98 11.22
CA GLN A 126 -31.29 -3.12 11.80
C GLN A 126 -30.23 -2.58 12.76
N GLU A 127 -30.54 -2.59 14.07
CA GLU A 127 -29.57 -2.24 15.11
C GLU A 127 -28.32 -3.14 15.01
N ALA A 128 -27.16 -2.54 15.27
CA ALA A 128 -25.83 -3.11 15.10
C ALA A 128 -25.53 -4.35 15.94
#